data_AF-A0AA43K0L7-F1
#
_entry.id   AF-A0AA43K0L7-F1
#
_cell.length_a   1.000
_cell.length_b   1.000
_cell.length_c   1.000
_cell.angle_alpha   90.00
_cell.angle_beta   90.00
_cell.angle_gamma   90.00
#
_symmetry.space_group_name_H-M   'P 1'
#
loop_
_entity.id
_entity.type
_entity.pdbx_description
1 polymer ?
#
loop_
_entity_poly.entity_id
_entity_poly.type
_entity_poly.pdbx_seq_one_letter_code
_entity_poly.pdbx_strand_id
1 'polypeptide(L)'
;APVDTGTVTVSSSGFLSAVETGRTTLTATKDGITSNTVDVNVCSNWGGTCIDIYDRGRGKLFTNSPSAAYLDSIGGSATNGTHTENGSFGPIFGNFYLFDWNNANALCTTYNTQSLGGRTNWRLATRDELKTELYDASGLMFIAYDWPSNYYYWSAIPGGDGYYVVDINNGHVGSYGPSGRAYASCVSNP
;
A
#
# COMPACT_ATOMS: atom_id res chain seq x y z
N ALA A 1 33.39 8.79 6.90
CA ALA A 1 33.47 7.36 7.19
C ALA A 1 32.37 6.65 6.40
N PRO A 2 32.54 5.37 6.01
CA PRO A 2 31.44 4.59 5.45
C PRO A 2 30.26 4.56 6.42
N VAL A 3 29.05 4.58 5.88
CA VAL A 3 27.83 4.42 6.67
C VAL A 3 27.74 2.95 7.10
N ASP A 4 27.50 2.69 8.40
CA ASP A 4 27.33 1.33 8.91
C ASP A 4 25.92 0.83 8.63
N THR A 5 25.82 -0.16 7.74
CA THR A 5 24.54 -0.75 7.31
C THR A 5 24.09 -1.92 8.21
N GLY A 6 24.91 -2.30 9.20
CA GLY A 6 24.58 -3.32 10.20
C GLY A 6 23.82 -2.77 11.41
N THR A 7 23.62 -1.46 11.52
CA THR A 7 22.94 -0.82 12.66
C THR A 7 21.66 -0.10 12.23
N VAL A 8 20.59 -0.32 13.00
CA VAL A 8 19.30 0.39 12.87
C VAL A 8 19.02 1.15 14.17
N THR A 9 18.40 2.32 14.08
CA THR A 9 18.05 3.10 15.28
C THR A 9 16.60 2.82 15.67
N VAL A 10 16.35 2.52 16.95
CA VAL A 10 15.00 2.39 17.51
C VAL A 10 14.76 3.53 18.49
N SER A 11 13.71 4.32 18.27
CA SER A 11 13.32 5.38 19.21
C SER A 11 12.69 4.81 20.48
N SER A 12 12.57 5.62 21.53
CA SER A 12 11.83 5.25 22.75
C SER A 12 10.34 4.98 22.51
N SER A 13 9.79 5.45 21.38
CA SER A 13 8.42 5.14 20.94
C SER A 13 8.33 3.89 20.07
N GLY A 14 9.44 3.17 19.85
CA GLY A 14 9.49 1.99 19.00
C GLY A 14 9.56 2.27 17.50
N PHE A 15 9.92 3.50 17.08
CA PHE A 15 10.12 3.82 15.67
C PHE A 15 11.48 3.28 15.21
N LEU A 16 11.49 2.45 14.16
CA LEU A 16 12.72 1.95 13.54
C LEU A 16 13.12 2.83 12.36
N SER A 17 14.38 3.27 12.34
CA SER A 17 14.99 3.96 11.21
C SER A 17 16.14 3.13 10.66
N ALA A 18 16.00 2.73 9.40
CA ALA A 18 17.01 1.98 8.66
C ALA A 18 17.94 2.90 7.87
N VAL A 19 19.09 2.36 7.49
CA VAL A 19 20.17 3.09 6.84
C VAL A 19 20.32 2.71 5.36
N GLU A 20 19.92 1.49 5.01
CA GLU A 20 19.85 0.96 3.64
C GLU A 20 18.65 0.01 3.52
N THR A 21 18.25 -0.30 2.28
CA THR A 21 17.31 -1.38 1.99
C THR A 21 17.79 -2.73 2.46
N GLY A 22 16.85 -3.59 2.85
CA GLY A 22 17.17 -4.94 3.30
C GLY A 22 16.04 -5.56 4.10
N ARG A 23 16.14 -6.87 4.33
CA ARG A 23 15.22 -7.62 5.17
C ARG A 23 15.91 -7.98 6.47
N THR A 24 15.22 -7.77 7.58
CA THR A 24 15.66 -8.19 8.92
C THR A 24 14.47 -8.65 9.74
N THR A 25 14.73 -9.16 10.92
CA THR A 25 13.70 -9.52 11.90
C THR A 25 13.91 -8.73 13.18
N LEU A 26 12.81 -8.33 13.80
CA LEU A 26 12.79 -7.61 15.06
C LEU A 26 12.19 -8.51 16.14
N THR A 27 12.92 -8.65 17.24
CA THR A 27 12.45 -9.21 18.50
C THR A 27 12.87 -8.28 19.64
N ALA A 28 12.10 -8.28 20.73
CA ALA A 28 12.42 -7.56 21.95
C ALA A 28 12.57 -8.56 23.09
N THR A 29 13.57 -8.38 23.96
CA THR A 29 13.76 -9.21 25.16
C THR A 29 13.74 -8.32 26.39
N LYS A 30 12.91 -8.69 27.38
CA LYS A 30 12.88 -8.05 28.70
C LYS A 30 12.80 -9.12 29.78
N ASP A 31 13.67 -9.03 30.78
CA ASP A 31 13.71 -9.94 31.93
C ASP A 31 13.77 -11.43 31.50
N GLY A 32 14.46 -11.72 30.40
CA GLY A 32 14.60 -13.09 29.85
C GLY A 32 13.41 -13.58 29.01
N ILE A 33 12.35 -12.78 28.84
CA ILE A 33 11.21 -13.09 27.98
C ILE A 33 11.39 -12.41 26.62
N THR A 34 11.37 -13.19 25.53
CA THR A 34 11.47 -12.70 24.15
C THR A 34 10.08 -12.57 23.52
N SER A 35 9.83 -11.49 22.79
CA SER A 35 8.60 -11.26 22.04
C SER A 35 8.42 -12.23 20.87
N ASN A 36 7.28 -12.17 20.19
CA ASN A 36 7.15 -12.67 18.84
C ASN A 36 8.12 -11.93 17.89
N THR A 37 8.42 -12.58 16.78
CA THR A 37 9.22 -11.98 15.69
C THR A 37 8.34 -11.10 14.81
N VAL A 38 8.88 -9.95 14.42
CA VAL A 38 8.31 -9.07 13.40
C VAL A 38 9.27 -9.02 12.22
N ASP A 39 8.77 -9.30 11.02
CA ASP A 39 9.55 -9.13 9.79
C ASP A 39 9.62 -7.65 9.42
N VAL A 40 10.83 -7.15 9.19
CA VAL A 40 11.09 -5.79 8.73
C VAL A 40 11.68 -5.86 7.32
N ASN A 41 11.04 -5.19 6.37
CA ASN A 41 11.50 -5.11 5.00
C ASN A 41 11.63 -3.64 4.59
N VAL A 42 12.86 -3.19 4.31
CA VAL A 42 13.19 -1.82 3.94
C VAL A 42 13.36 -1.77 2.43
N CYS A 43 12.58 -0.91 1.78
CA CYS A 43 12.41 -0.90 0.33
C CYS A 43 12.90 0.43 -0.26
N SER A 44 13.58 0.38 -1.41
CA SER A 44 14.09 1.58 -2.11
C SER A 44 13.06 2.18 -3.06
N ASN A 45 12.05 1.39 -3.46
CA ASN A 45 10.92 1.81 -4.25
C ASN A 45 9.77 0.80 -4.10
N TRP A 46 8.58 1.20 -4.54
CA TRP A 46 7.38 0.37 -4.51
C TRP A 46 7.15 -0.45 -5.78
N GLY A 47 8.08 -0.40 -6.73
CA GLY A 47 8.07 -1.19 -7.97
C GLY A 47 8.56 -2.63 -7.80
N GLY A 48 9.25 -2.92 -6.69
CA GLY A 48 9.80 -4.22 -6.33
C GLY A 48 8.84 -5.07 -5.50
N THR A 49 9.37 -5.98 -4.69
CA THR A 49 8.59 -6.94 -3.89
C THR A 49 8.04 -6.33 -2.59
N CYS A 50 7.72 -5.04 -2.59
CA CYS A 50 7.28 -4.31 -1.41
C CYS A 50 5.93 -3.65 -1.65
N ILE A 51 5.17 -3.51 -0.56
CA ILE A 51 3.94 -2.74 -0.50
C ILE A 51 4.08 -1.72 0.61
N ASP A 52 3.57 -0.52 0.38
CA ASP A 52 3.46 0.47 1.43
C ASP A 52 2.24 0.16 2.31
N ILE A 53 2.43 0.28 3.62
CA ILE A 53 1.37 0.19 4.62
C ILE A 53 1.39 1.51 5.38
N TYR A 54 0.70 2.48 4.80
CA TYR A 54 0.66 3.85 5.29
C TYR A 54 -0.31 3.97 6.48
N ASP A 55 0.21 4.33 7.66
CA ASP A 55 -0.60 4.62 8.85
C ASP A 55 -0.97 6.10 8.88
N ARG A 56 -2.26 6.39 8.74
CA ARG A 56 -2.80 7.76 8.82
C ARG A 56 -2.97 8.26 10.27
N GLY A 57 -2.62 7.42 11.24
CA GLY A 57 -2.78 7.65 12.66
C GLY A 57 -4.02 6.94 13.22
N ARG A 58 -3.99 6.74 14.54
CA ARG A 58 -4.97 5.92 15.28
C ARG A 58 -5.06 4.47 14.78
N GLY A 59 -4.02 3.99 14.07
CA GLY A 59 -3.94 2.62 13.58
C GLY A 59 -4.82 2.33 12.37
N LYS A 60 -5.32 3.34 11.63
CA LYS A 60 -5.93 3.11 10.33
C LYS A 60 -4.84 3.03 9.26
N LEU A 61 -4.79 1.90 8.56
CA LEU A 61 -3.77 1.60 7.56
C LEU A 61 -4.34 1.63 6.15
N PHE A 62 -3.54 2.10 5.19
CA PHE A 62 -3.82 2.11 3.77
C PHE A 62 -2.69 1.43 3.01
N THR A 63 -2.98 0.82 1.86
CA THR A 63 -1.95 0.31 0.95
C THR A 63 -1.89 1.11 -0.34
N ASN A 64 -0.71 1.22 -0.96
CA ASN A 64 -0.65 1.60 -2.37
C ASN A 64 -1.20 0.48 -3.26
N SER A 65 -1.38 0.74 -4.56
CA SER A 65 -1.65 -0.34 -5.51
C SER A 65 -0.41 -1.22 -5.67
N PRO A 66 -0.55 -2.55 -5.63
CA PRO A 66 0.61 -3.43 -5.63
C PRO A 66 1.34 -3.41 -6.96
N SER A 67 2.68 -3.49 -6.89
CA SER A 67 3.47 -3.92 -8.02
C SER A 67 3.21 -5.40 -8.35
N ALA A 68 3.54 -5.80 -9.57
CA ALA A 68 3.49 -7.18 -10.00
C ALA A 68 4.46 -8.03 -9.17
N ALA A 69 5.68 -7.54 -8.98
CA ALA A 69 6.69 -8.22 -8.17
C ALA A 69 6.21 -8.49 -6.74
N TYR A 70 5.57 -7.52 -6.09
CA TYR A 70 5.01 -7.70 -4.75
C TYR A 70 3.87 -8.71 -4.74
N LEU A 71 2.84 -8.50 -5.58
CA LEU A 71 1.65 -9.35 -5.52
C LEU A 71 1.98 -10.80 -5.89
N ASP A 72 2.85 -11.01 -6.87
CA ASP A 72 3.31 -12.35 -7.26
C ASP A 72 4.09 -13.02 -6.11
N SER A 73 4.90 -12.25 -5.37
CA SER A 73 5.69 -12.78 -4.24
C SER A 73 4.86 -13.32 -3.08
N ILE A 74 3.61 -12.85 -2.93
CA ILE A 74 2.67 -13.32 -1.89
C ILE A 74 1.65 -14.34 -2.41
N GLY A 75 1.87 -14.88 -3.63
CA GLY A 75 1.03 -15.90 -4.25
C GLY A 75 -0.03 -15.38 -5.22
N GLY A 76 -0.06 -14.07 -5.49
CA GLY A 76 -0.92 -13.46 -6.51
C GLY A 76 -2.34 -13.12 -6.05
N SER A 77 -3.07 -12.44 -6.94
CA SER A 77 -4.53 -12.28 -6.89
C SER A 77 -5.04 -12.16 -8.32
N ALA A 78 -6.36 -12.17 -8.53
CA ALA A 78 -6.93 -11.89 -9.84
C ALA A 78 -6.67 -10.43 -10.23
N THR A 79 -6.29 -10.20 -11.48
CA THR A 79 -5.91 -8.86 -12.01
C THR A 79 -6.43 -8.68 -13.43
N ASN A 80 -6.36 -7.46 -13.95
CA ASN A 80 -6.88 -7.09 -15.28
C ASN A 80 -5.84 -6.37 -16.15
N GLY A 81 -4.56 -6.68 -15.92
CA GLY A 81 -3.43 -6.13 -16.65
C GLY A 81 -2.48 -5.35 -15.74
N THR A 82 -1.47 -4.74 -16.35
CA THR A 82 -0.46 -3.96 -15.64
C THR A 82 -0.24 -2.61 -16.32
N HIS A 83 0.30 -1.66 -15.57
CA HIS A 83 0.82 -0.39 -16.07
C HIS A 83 2.24 -0.15 -15.56
N THR A 84 3.13 0.31 -16.43
CA THR A 84 4.48 0.74 -16.06
C THR A 84 4.46 2.25 -15.82
N GLU A 85 4.64 2.63 -14.57
CA GLU A 85 4.81 4.04 -14.20
C GLU A 85 6.16 4.57 -14.73
N ASN A 86 6.21 5.85 -15.08
CA ASN A 86 7.36 6.44 -15.80
C ASN A 86 8.05 7.58 -15.05
N GLY A 87 7.74 7.77 -13.76
CA GLY A 87 8.27 8.87 -12.94
C GLY A 87 7.45 10.15 -12.96
N SER A 88 6.41 10.25 -13.80
CA SER A 88 5.57 11.46 -13.84
C SER A 88 4.45 11.43 -12.81
N PHE A 89 3.84 10.25 -12.61
CA PHE A 89 2.70 10.05 -11.73
C PHE A 89 2.84 8.77 -10.88
N GLY A 90 4.06 8.25 -10.78
CA GLY A 90 4.34 7.00 -10.09
C GLY A 90 5.82 6.64 -10.26
N PRO A 91 6.29 5.62 -9.52
CA PRO A 91 7.71 5.26 -9.50
C PRO A 91 8.21 4.82 -10.88
N ILE A 92 9.45 5.17 -11.23
CA ILE A 92 10.06 4.88 -12.55
C ILE A 92 10.24 3.37 -12.83
N PHE A 93 10.12 2.53 -11.81
CA PHE A 93 10.38 1.10 -11.91
C PHE A 93 9.19 0.29 -11.42
N GLY A 94 8.99 -0.87 -12.06
CA GLY A 94 7.95 -1.82 -11.71
C GLY A 94 6.70 -1.71 -12.58
N ASN A 95 6.03 -2.84 -12.72
CA ASN A 95 4.70 -2.91 -13.30
C ASN A 95 3.71 -2.93 -12.15
N PHE A 96 2.68 -2.10 -12.18
CA PHE A 96 1.62 -2.08 -11.18
C PHE A 96 0.38 -2.77 -11.72
N TYR A 97 -0.20 -3.67 -10.94
CA TYR A 97 -1.42 -4.34 -11.37
C TYR A 97 -2.59 -3.36 -11.41
N LEU A 98 -3.40 -3.52 -12.45
CA LEU A 98 -4.69 -2.88 -12.61
C LEU A 98 -5.77 -3.90 -12.32
N PHE A 99 -6.88 -3.44 -11.76
CA PHE A 99 -7.99 -4.28 -11.33
C PHE A 99 -9.29 -3.76 -11.93
N ASP A 100 -10.18 -4.68 -12.26
CA ASP A 100 -11.60 -4.41 -12.26
C ASP A 100 -12.13 -4.36 -10.83
N TRP A 101 -13.37 -3.91 -10.64
CA TRP A 101 -13.89 -3.67 -9.31
C TRP A 101 -13.98 -4.95 -8.45
N ASN A 102 -14.33 -6.09 -9.06
CA ASN A 102 -14.42 -7.36 -8.34
C ASN A 102 -13.03 -7.84 -7.91
N ASN A 103 -12.05 -7.74 -8.81
CA ASN A 103 -10.67 -8.13 -8.54
C ASN A 103 -9.98 -7.20 -7.54
N ALA A 104 -10.36 -5.92 -7.48
CA ALA A 104 -9.91 -4.99 -6.44
C ALA A 104 -10.39 -5.42 -5.04
N ASN A 105 -11.61 -5.97 -4.92
CA ASN A 105 -12.09 -6.54 -3.66
C ASN A 105 -11.40 -7.88 -3.34
N ALA A 106 -11.17 -8.71 -4.36
CA ALA A 106 -10.44 -9.97 -4.21
C ALA A 106 -9.00 -9.74 -3.71
N LEU A 107 -8.34 -8.67 -4.15
CA LEU A 107 -7.03 -8.26 -3.66
C LEU A 107 -7.01 -8.08 -2.14
N CYS A 108 -7.99 -7.34 -1.58
CA CYS A 108 -8.04 -7.15 -0.13
C CYS A 108 -8.34 -8.46 0.62
N THR A 109 -9.06 -9.39 -0.01
CA THR A 109 -9.23 -10.75 0.52
C THR A 109 -7.92 -11.53 0.53
N THR A 110 -7.09 -11.39 -0.51
CA THR A 110 -5.71 -11.93 -0.53
C THR A 110 -4.90 -11.37 0.64
N TYR A 111 -4.93 -10.05 0.87
CA TYR A 111 -4.21 -9.44 1.99
C TYR A 111 -4.66 -9.96 3.36
N ASN A 112 -5.96 -10.24 3.52
CA ASN A 112 -6.48 -10.89 4.73
C ASN A 112 -5.93 -12.28 4.92
N THR A 113 -5.87 -13.07 3.84
CA THR A 113 -5.33 -14.44 3.88
C THR A 113 -3.85 -14.44 4.25
N GLN A 114 -3.11 -13.47 3.73
CA GLN A 114 -1.67 -13.31 4.00
C GLN A 114 -1.36 -12.58 5.32
N SER A 115 -2.39 -12.17 6.08
CA SER A 115 -2.23 -11.37 7.30
C SER A 115 -1.31 -10.16 7.10
N LEU A 116 -1.51 -9.42 5.99
CA LEU A 116 -0.64 -8.31 5.61
C LEU A 116 -0.54 -7.29 6.76
N GLY A 117 0.68 -6.90 7.13
CA GLY A 117 0.92 -5.99 8.25
C GLY A 117 0.41 -6.54 9.60
N GLY A 118 0.26 -7.86 9.73
CA GLY A 118 -0.32 -8.52 10.91
C GLY A 118 -1.84 -8.40 11.01
N ARG A 119 -2.55 -8.01 9.92
CA ARG A 119 -4.00 -7.77 9.93
C ARG A 119 -4.77 -8.60 8.93
N THR A 120 -5.99 -8.97 9.30
CA THR A 120 -6.89 -9.86 8.55
C THR A 120 -8.25 -9.23 8.24
N ASN A 121 -8.36 -7.91 8.38
CA ASN A 121 -9.60 -7.12 8.21
C ASN A 121 -9.48 -6.02 7.13
N TRP A 122 -8.59 -6.21 6.17
CA TRP A 122 -8.46 -5.40 4.97
C TRP A 122 -9.73 -5.45 4.12
N ARG A 123 -10.19 -4.28 3.68
CA ARG A 123 -11.28 -4.11 2.73
C ARG A 123 -10.90 -3.04 1.71
N LEU A 124 -11.59 -3.00 0.58
CA LEU A 124 -11.39 -1.93 -0.39
C LEU A 124 -11.69 -0.57 0.28
N ALA A 125 -10.89 0.45 -0.06
CA ALA A 125 -11.04 1.79 0.48
C ALA A 125 -12.40 2.40 0.10
N THR A 126 -13.01 3.19 0.98
CA THR A 126 -14.18 4.01 0.62
C THR A 126 -13.75 5.30 -0.09
N ARG A 127 -14.70 5.95 -0.78
CA ARG A 127 -14.44 7.19 -1.52
C ARG A 127 -13.91 8.27 -0.57
N ASP A 128 -14.52 8.41 0.60
CA ASP A 128 -14.13 9.43 1.58
C ASP A 128 -12.78 9.10 2.23
N GLU A 129 -12.46 7.82 2.39
CA GLU A 129 -11.13 7.41 2.84
C GLU A 129 -10.04 7.77 1.81
N LEU A 130 -10.27 7.55 0.52
CA LEU A 130 -9.33 7.93 -0.53
C LEU A 130 -9.24 9.45 -0.73
N LYS A 131 -10.38 10.12 -0.77
CA LYS A 131 -10.44 11.55 -1.08
C LYS A 131 -10.08 12.41 0.12
N THR A 132 -10.78 12.22 1.24
CA THR A 132 -10.72 13.13 2.38
C THR A 132 -9.67 12.69 3.39
N GLU A 133 -9.57 11.40 3.69
CA GLU A 133 -8.62 10.93 4.70
C GLU A 133 -7.21 10.73 4.17
N LEU A 134 -7.06 10.42 2.89
CA LEU A 134 -5.77 10.19 2.24
C LEU A 134 -5.34 11.42 1.43
N TYR A 135 -5.99 11.71 0.29
CA TYR A 135 -5.54 12.79 -0.61
C TYR A 135 -5.60 14.18 0.03
N ASP A 136 -6.73 14.61 0.59
CA ASP A 136 -6.85 15.96 1.17
C ASP A 136 -5.97 16.17 2.40
N ALA A 137 -5.64 15.10 3.13
CA ALA A 137 -4.80 15.15 4.31
C ALA A 137 -3.30 15.14 3.99
N SER A 138 -2.91 14.41 2.94
CA SER A 138 -1.51 14.10 2.63
C SER A 138 -0.99 14.78 1.36
N GLY A 139 -1.88 15.29 0.51
CA GLY A 139 -1.57 15.88 -0.79
C GLY A 139 -1.31 14.83 -1.86
N LEU A 140 -0.39 15.16 -2.78
CA LEU A 140 -0.05 14.32 -3.93
C LEU A 140 0.65 13.04 -3.45
N MET A 141 -0.06 11.91 -3.49
CA MET A 141 0.44 10.65 -2.91
C MET A 141 1.71 10.13 -3.60
N PHE A 142 1.88 10.39 -4.89
CA PHE A 142 3.14 10.10 -5.57
C PHE A 142 4.31 10.94 -5.03
N ILE A 143 4.14 12.26 -4.90
CA ILE A 143 5.23 13.13 -4.43
C ILE A 143 5.58 12.86 -2.96
N ALA A 144 4.58 12.56 -2.13
CA ALA A 144 4.77 12.37 -0.71
C ALA A 144 5.22 10.94 -0.34
N TYR A 145 4.75 9.93 -1.08
CA TYR A 145 4.90 8.52 -0.69
C TYR A 145 5.30 7.59 -1.82
N ASP A 146 5.56 8.11 -3.03
CA ASP A 146 5.95 7.33 -4.22
C ASP A 146 4.88 6.31 -4.67
N TRP A 147 3.61 6.59 -4.35
CA TRP A 147 2.49 5.74 -4.79
C TRP A 147 2.24 5.88 -6.30
N PRO A 148 1.86 4.78 -7.00
CA PRO A 148 1.40 4.87 -8.38
C PRO A 148 0.07 5.64 -8.42
N SER A 149 -0.05 6.60 -9.32
CA SER A 149 -1.18 7.54 -9.37
C SER A 149 -1.57 7.94 -10.80
N ASN A 150 -1.05 7.23 -11.81
CA ASN A 150 -1.45 7.43 -13.21
C ASN A 150 -2.91 7.04 -13.47
N TYR A 151 -3.43 6.06 -12.73
CA TYR A 151 -4.82 5.64 -12.76
C TYR A 151 -5.54 6.02 -11.47
N TYR A 152 -6.86 6.14 -11.58
CA TYR A 152 -7.74 6.31 -10.43
C TYR A 152 -7.70 5.07 -9.52
N TYR A 153 -8.06 5.28 -8.25
CA TYR A 153 -8.22 4.23 -7.24
C TYR A 153 -9.68 3.87 -7.05
N TRP A 154 -9.98 2.56 -7.04
CA TRP A 154 -11.32 2.04 -6.80
C TRP A 154 -11.85 2.32 -5.40
N SER A 155 -13.14 2.64 -5.33
CA SER A 155 -13.90 2.70 -4.08
C SER A 155 -14.81 1.50 -3.87
N ALA A 156 -14.96 1.07 -2.61
CA ALA A 156 -15.84 -0.02 -2.19
C ALA A 156 -17.34 0.24 -2.35
N ILE A 157 -17.78 1.50 -2.42
CA ILE A 157 -19.21 1.83 -2.40
C ILE A 157 -19.67 2.20 -3.83
N PRO A 158 -20.76 1.58 -4.33
CA PRO A 158 -21.40 2.02 -5.57
C PRO A 158 -21.77 3.50 -5.53
N GLY A 159 -21.72 4.16 -6.67
CA GLY A 159 -22.19 5.53 -6.80
C GLY A 159 -22.00 6.10 -8.20
N GLY A 160 -22.78 7.13 -8.51
CA GLY A 160 -22.98 7.55 -9.90
C GLY A 160 -23.64 6.44 -10.71
N ASP A 161 -23.13 6.19 -11.92
CA ASP A 161 -23.61 5.13 -12.83
C ASP A 161 -22.88 3.79 -12.62
N GLY A 162 -22.01 3.70 -11.61
CA GLY A 162 -21.23 2.50 -11.31
C GLY A 162 -20.62 2.54 -9.91
N TYR A 163 -19.29 2.63 -9.85
CA TYR A 163 -18.53 2.71 -8.60
C TYR A 163 -17.63 3.93 -8.62
N TYR A 164 -17.53 4.60 -7.46
CA TYR A 164 -16.66 5.75 -7.35
C TYR A 164 -15.19 5.36 -7.55
N VAL A 165 -14.46 6.26 -8.18
CA VAL A 165 -13.01 6.19 -8.32
C VAL A 165 -12.41 7.54 -7.94
N VAL A 166 -11.22 7.52 -7.33
CA VAL A 166 -10.55 8.74 -6.86
C VAL A 166 -9.16 8.83 -7.47
N ASP A 167 -8.88 9.95 -8.13
CA ASP A 167 -7.54 10.29 -8.61
C ASP A 167 -6.74 10.87 -7.43
N ILE A 168 -5.76 10.13 -6.94
CA ILE A 168 -4.92 10.54 -5.81
C ILE A 168 -3.73 11.44 -6.22
N ASN A 169 -3.69 11.87 -7.48
CA ASN A 169 -2.76 12.87 -8.01
C ASN A 169 -3.42 14.26 -8.16
N ASN A 170 -4.74 14.39 -8.16
CA ASN A 170 -5.39 15.71 -8.19
C ASN A 170 -6.67 15.80 -7.36
N GLY A 171 -7.07 14.72 -6.69
CA GLY A 171 -8.26 14.65 -5.86
C GLY A 171 -9.56 14.55 -6.65
N HIS A 172 -9.52 14.37 -7.97
CA HIS A 172 -10.74 14.25 -8.76
C HIS A 172 -11.51 12.98 -8.37
N VAL A 173 -12.83 13.11 -8.25
CA VAL A 173 -13.73 11.98 -7.98
C VAL A 173 -14.57 11.74 -9.22
N GLY A 174 -14.46 10.53 -9.75
CA GLY A 174 -15.22 10.05 -10.91
C GLY A 174 -16.04 8.80 -10.59
N SER A 175 -16.62 8.21 -11.63
CA SER A 175 -17.38 6.95 -11.56
C SER A 175 -17.05 6.10 -12.78
N TYR A 176 -16.74 4.82 -12.56
CA TYR A 176 -16.53 3.83 -13.62
C TYR A 176 -17.51 2.65 -13.47
N GLY A 177 -17.85 2.01 -14.59
CA GLY A 177 -18.51 0.71 -14.58
C GLY A 177 -17.55 -0.36 -14.03
N PRO A 178 -18.07 -1.48 -13.46
CA PRO A 178 -17.26 -2.45 -12.72
C PRO A 178 -16.17 -3.15 -13.53
N SER A 179 -16.25 -3.15 -14.87
CA SER A 179 -15.25 -3.70 -15.79
C SER A 179 -14.14 -2.72 -16.16
N GLY A 180 -14.20 -1.47 -15.67
CA GLY A 180 -13.12 -0.50 -15.82
C GLY A 180 -11.81 -1.00 -15.22
N ARG A 181 -10.68 -0.38 -15.57
CA ARG A 181 -9.37 -0.71 -15.00
C ARG A 181 -8.88 0.45 -14.15
N ALA A 182 -8.58 0.17 -12.90
CA ALA A 182 -8.09 1.16 -11.96
C ALA A 182 -7.13 0.52 -10.96
N TYR A 183 -6.41 1.37 -10.22
CA TYR A 183 -5.63 0.97 -9.06
C TYR A 183 -6.53 0.64 -7.87
N ALA A 184 -5.97 -0.02 -6.86
CA ALA A 184 -6.69 -0.40 -5.67
C ALA A 184 -5.88 -0.06 -4.42
N SER A 185 -6.56 0.42 -3.38
CA SER A 185 -6.00 0.57 -2.04
C SER A 185 -6.88 -0.21 -1.07
N CYS A 186 -6.26 -1.04 -0.24
CA CYS A 186 -6.95 -1.72 0.83
C CYS A 186 -6.77 -0.92 2.12
N VAL A 187 -7.84 -0.82 2.89
CA VAL A 187 -7.88 -0.14 4.19
C VAL A 187 -8.13 -1.16 5.28
N SER A 188 -7.39 -1.03 6.37
CA SER A 188 -7.62 -1.77 7.61
C SER A 188 -7.81 -0.79 8.77
N ASN A 189 -8.86 -1.02 9.56
CA ASN A 189 -9.09 -0.31 10.82
C ASN A 189 -8.46 -1.08 11.98
N PRO A 190 -8.06 -0.39 13.07
CA PRO A 190 -7.53 -1.05 14.26
C PRO A 190 -8.52 -2.04 14.89
#